data_AF-A0A1J9QF70-F1
#
_entry.id   AF-A0A1J9QF70-F1
#
_cell.length_a   1.000
_cell.length_b   1.000
_cell.length_c   1.000
_cell.angle_alpha   90.00
_cell.angle_beta   90.00
_cell.angle_gamma   90.00
#
_symmetry.space_group_name_H-M   'P 1'
#
loop_
_entity.id
_entity.type
_entity.pdbx_description
1 polymer ?
#
loop_
_entity_poly.entity_id
_entity_poly.type
_entity_poly.pdbx_seq_one_letter_code
_entity_poly.pdbx_strand_id
1 'polypeptide(L)'
;MFAHTHVAKYNYPREPHRTTTKSTKTSTKSISSASSCLPIMESLDSALPRATQDIEQNNNDLDDLYRALLQMRWDIDESIATLEEPLRHLSDAETVGDIRKYLKIFFIAFRTLYSLFKKLAGFTLMGMTEESDGLRWHITGLWEDHGHIQQIMYTCLLCHQLQDAKLCQGVENLMEKTLDLQVVCEERTEQLEEDLFHVSIYRSGTLFFAGWRVAENGCPISGESSRWGRGDGDRCYCIDRVEVQASASVPEPGQFSAKGKAKKLRRQINGSTDRNMKENITRLPVELKRQIAGHLNTKDIAHLARTCKSFLLSIEPCLYETVNLDASKKAYLHVLKLSAMINKDSTLAGHIKTLEIGDLRKEDTRQVDELDELVKTAGWETSPSADESVARLLSQLGSLRSFCLNHLHGEVHLATFNFATLSTLTTLKVPAESLVSRQSPLINHLPPALECLYVKEANDEANQHTLPQLLIDYITAAAELKLVSIQSSAEYWADRADLLDNACKSCGVELKLEYRGYREAWTCGLMPILITWSRE
;
A
#
# COMPACT_ATOMS: atom_id res chain seq x y z
N MET A 1 32.24 -52.79 -17.60
CA MET A 1 32.99 -53.28 -18.77
C MET A 1 32.86 -52.22 -19.85
N PHE A 2 33.96 -51.49 -20.12
CA PHE A 2 34.29 -50.55 -21.23
C PHE A 2 33.26 -49.49 -21.70
N ALA A 3 33.59 -48.31 -22.24
CA ALA A 3 34.71 -47.36 -22.17
C ALA A 3 34.36 -46.18 -23.12
N HIS A 4 34.66 -44.94 -22.69
CA HIS A 4 35.29 -43.85 -23.44
C HIS A 4 34.64 -43.09 -24.65
N THR A 5 34.46 -41.77 -24.40
CA THR A 5 34.88 -40.55 -25.16
C THR A 5 34.33 -40.18 -26.55
N HIS A 6 33.98 -38.88 -26.73
CA HIS A 6 34.82 -37.91 -27.48
C HIS A 6 34.45 -36.43 -27.23
N VAL A 7 35.50 -35.61 -27.14
CA VAL A 7 35.55 -34.13 -27.09
C VAL A 7 35.77 -33.59 -28.50
N ALA A 8 35.23 -32.40 -28.82
CA ALA A 8 35.70 -31.58 -29.95
C ALA A 8 35.86 -30.10 -29.53
N LYS A 9 37.09 -29.61 -29.71
CA LYS A 9 37.53 -28.21 -29.64
C LYS A 9 37.44 -27.57 -31.03
N TYR A 10 37.17 -26.27 -31.10
CA TYR A 10 37.59 -25.44 -32.22
C TYR A 10 38.34 -24.20 -31.73
N ASN A 11 39.55 -24.02 -32.27
CA ASN A 11 40.40 -22.84 -32.22
C ASN A 11 40.43 -22.21 -33.62
N TYR A 12 40.65 -20.90 -33.71
CA TYR A 12 41.19 -20.21 -34.89
C TYR A 12 41.87 -18.87 -34.48
N PRO A 13 42.70 -18.25 -35.34
CA PRO A 13 44.12 -18.03 -35.04
C PRO A 13 44.53 -16.55 -34.99
N ARG A 14 45.79 -16.32 -34.63
CA ARG A 14 46.45 -15.02 -34.49
C ARG A 14 47.60 -14.95 -35.50
N GLU A 15 47.83 -13.79 -36.13
CA GLU A 15 49.16 -13.37 -36.61
C GLU A 15 49.22 -11.84 -36.91
N PRO A 16 50.39 -11.20 -37.16
CA PRO A 16 50.97 -10.25 -36.19
C PRO A 16 51.32 -8.87 -36.80
N HIS A 17 51.54 -7.84 -35.96
CA HIS A 17 52.44 -6.75 -36.31
C HIS A 17 53.24 -6.22 -35.11
N ARG A 18 54.53 -6.07 -35.38
CA ARG A 18 55.62 -5.62 -34.50
C ARG A 18 55.96 -4.20 -34.93
N THR A 19 55.88 -3.22 -34.03
CA THR A 19 56.66 -1.98 -34.12
C THR A 19 57.15 -1.55 -32.75
N THR A 20 58.47 -1.45 -32.67
CA THR A 20 59.30 -0.86 -31.64
C THR A 20 58.95 0.60 -31.36
N THR A 21 58.92 1.04 -30.09
CA THR A 21 59.79 2.10 -29.55
C THR A 21 59.46 2.52 -28.10
N LYS A 22 60.55 2.70 -27.33
CA LYS A 22 60.76 3.59 -26.18
C LYS A 22 59.83 3.47 -24.97
N SER A 23 60.27 2.58 -24.06
CA SER A 23 60.01 2.62 -22.62
C SER A 23 60.32 3.99 -22.02
N THR A 24 59.29 4.67 -21.54
CA THR A 24 59.40 5.77 -20.58
C THR A 24 58.91 5.23 -19.24
N LYS A 25 59.82 5.05 -18.28
CA LYS A 25 59.50 4.63 -16.92
C LYS A 25 58.71 5.75 -16.22
N THR A 26 57.40 5.62 -16.14
CA THR A 26 56.59 6.28 -15.11
C THR A 26 56.25 5.27 -14.03
N SER A 27 56.77 5.54 -12.84
CA SER A 27 56.45 4.85 -11.59
C SER A 27 54.96 5.03 -11.26
N THR A 28 54.13 4.06 -11.62
CA THR A 28 52.80 3.89 -11.05
C THR A 28 52.94 3.17 -9.71
N LYS A 29 52.95 3.97 -8.65
CA LYS A 29 52.77 3.50 -7.27
C LYS A 29 51.33 2.99 -7.16
N SER A 30 51.11 1.67 -7.27
CA SER A 30 49.80 1.08 -7.02
C SER A 30 49.47 1.25 -5.54
N ILE A 31 48.54 2.14 -5.23
CA ILE A 31 47.94 2.21 -3.90
C ILE A 31 47.01 1.00 -3.79
N SER A 32 47.46 -0.03 -3.08
CA SER A 32 46.61 -1.12 -2.60
C SER A 32 45.73 -0.56 -1.48
N SER A 33 44.52 -0.11 -1.82
CA SER A 33 43.52 0.43 -0.89
C SER A 33 42.31 -0.50 -0.68
N ALA A 34 42.37 -1.75 -1.15
CA ALA A 34 41.28 -2.73 -0.95
C ALA A 34 41.26 -3.38 0.45
N SER A 35 42.22 -3.05 1.34
CA SER A 35 42.36 -3.69 2.66
C SER A 35 41.56 -3.03 3.80
N SER A 36 40.86 -1.90 3.57
CA SER A 36 40.25 -1.13 4.67
C SER A 36 38.79 -1.49 5.01
N CYS A 37 38.16 -2.43 4.31
CA CYS A 37 36.76 -2.82 4.56
C CYS A 37 36.61 -4.10 5.40
N LEU A 38 37.67 -4.91 5.55
CA LEU A 38 37.65 -6.15 6.36
C LEU A 38 37.29 -5.96 7.85
N PRO A 39 37.67 -4.86 8.54
CA PRO A 39 37.32 -4.68 9.96
C PRO A 39 35.82 -4.52 10.22
N ILE A 40 35.03 -4.17 9.20
CA ILE A 40 33.59 -3.92 9.32
C ILE A 40 32.82 -5.24 9.38
N MET A 41 33.24 -6.25 8.61
CA MET A 41 32.64 -7.59 8.65
C MET A 41 33.02 -8.35 9.93
N GLU A 42 34.29 -8.31 10.36
CA GLU A 42 34.71 -8.94 11.64
C GLU A 42 34.05 -8.28 12.87
N SER A 43 33.71 -6.99 12.81
CA SER A 43 32.98 -6.31 13.88
C SER A 43 31.50 -6.70 13.97
N LEU A 44 30.90 -7.18 12.88
CA LEU A 44 29.50 -7.64 12.87
C LEU A 44 29.38 -9.02 13.50
N ASP A 45 30.32 -9.93 13.22
CA ASP A 45 30.34 -11.30 13.75
C ASP A 45 30.46 -11.36 15.29
N SER A 46 31.14 -10.39 15.91
CA SER A 46 31.28 -10.32 17.37
C SER A 46 30.15 -9.54 18.07
N ALA A 47 29.45 -8.66 17.37
CA ALA A 47 28.36 -7.87 17.91
C ALA A 47 26.99 -8.56 17.77
N LEU A 48 26.84 -9.43 16.76
CA LEU A 48 25.61 -10.17 16.48
C LEU A 48 25.07 -10.92 17.72
N PRO A 49 25.87 -11.76 18.42
CA PRO A 49 25.33 -12.59 19.50
C PRO A 49 24.76 -11.78 20.67
N ARG A 50 25.34 -10.61 20.96
CA ARG A 50 24.85 -9.73 22.04
C ARG A 50 23.59 -8.97 21.65
N ALA A 51 23.55 -8.41 20.44
CA ALA A 51 22.37 -7.69 19.96
C ALA A 51 21.16 -8.64 19.80
N THR A 52 21.41 -9.87 19.35
CA THR A 52 20.41 -10.94 19.30
C THR A 52 19.90 -11.26 20.70
N GLN A 53 20.80 -11.47 21.67
CA GLN A 53 20.40 -11.79 23.05
C GLN A 53 19.59 -10.66 23.71
N ASP A 54 19.96 -9.40 23.51
CA ASP A 54 19.23 -8.26 24.07
C ASP A 54 17.82 -8.09 23.46
N ILE A 55 17.64 -8.46 22.19
CA ILE A 55 16.34 -8.38 21.50
C ILE A 55 15.47 -9.59 21.86
N GLU A 56 16.03 -10.79 21.88
CA GLU A 56 15.33 -12.04 22.24
C GLU A 56 14.87 -12.04 23.70
N GLN A 57 15.65 -11.48 24.62
CA GLN A 57 15.28 -11.48 26.05
C GLN A 57 14.20 -10.43 26.40
N ASN A 58 14.02 -9.41 25.55
CA ASN A 58 13.13 -8.29 25.85
C ASN A 58 11.83 -8.28 25.03
N ASN A 59 11.77 -8.99 23.90
CA ASN A 59 10.63 -8.96 22.98
C ASN A 59 10.00 -10.36 22.85
N ASN A 60 9.11 -10.69 23.79
CA ASN A 60 8.44 -12.01 23.81
C ASN A 60 7.18 -12.07 22.92
N ASP A 61 6.75 -10.94 22.35
CA ASP A 61 5.57 -10.83 21.50
C ASP A 61 5.86 -9.95 20.27
N LEU A 62 5.09 -10.18 19.20
CA LEU A 62 5.22 -9.48 17.92
C LEU A 62 5.04 -7.97 18.06
N ASP A 63 4.18 -7.52 18.99
CA ASP A 63 3.96 -6.10 19.26
C ASP A 63 5.20 -5.41 19.84
N ASP A 64 5.94 -6.10 20.72
CA ASP A 64 7.19 -5.57 21.27
C ASP A 64 8.25 -5.45 20.18
N LEU A 65 8.27 -6.40 19.24
CA LEU A 65 9.16 -6.37 18.08
C LEU A 65 8.82 -5.20 17.14
N TYR A 66 7.55 -4.98 16.83
CA TYR A 66 7.11 -3.82 16.04
C TYR A 66 7.41 -2.49 16.74
N ARG A 67 7.19 -2.39 18.06
CA ARG A 67 7.55 -1.19 18.83
C ARG A 67 9.05 -0.94 18.84
N ALA A 68 9.86 -1.99 18.97
CA ALA A 68 11.30 -1.88 18.92
C ALA A 68 11.80 -1.47 17.52
N LEU A 69 11.17 -1.94 16.45
CA LEU A 69 11.43 -1.46 15.08
C LEU A 69 11.05 -0.01 14.89
N LEU A 70 9.87 0.41 15.38
CA LEU A 70 9.42 1.80 15.32
C LEU A 70 10.36 2.73 16.10
N GLN A 71 10.77 2.31 17.30
CA GLN A 71 11.75 3.07 18.08
C GLN A 71 13.08 3.18 17.34
N MET A 72 13.57 2.08 16.76
CA MET A 72 14.79 2.10 15.95
C MET A 72 14.66 3.06 14.76
N ARG A 73 13.47 3.13 14.16
CA ARG A 73 13.16 4.07 13.08
C ARG A 73 13.23 5.52 13.55
N TRP A 74 12.59 5.86 14.66
CA TRP A 74 12.67 7.20 15.23
C TRP A 74 14.10 7.57 15.63
N ASP A 75 14.89 6.63 16.18
CA ASP A 75 16.31 6.87 16.48
C ASP A 75 17.10 7.19 15.20
N ILE A 76 16.77 6.53 14.08
CA ILE A 76 17.37 6.79 12.76
C ILE A 76 16.97 8.19 12.26
N ASP A 77 15.69 8.53 12.31
CA ASP A 77 15.17 9.82 11.85
C ASP A 77 15.74 10.98 12.67
N GLU A 78 15.80 10.84 14.01
CA GLU A 78 16.44 11.80 14.90
C GLU A 78 17.93 11.94 14.55
N SER A 79 18.62 10.82 14.32
CA SER A 79 20.02 10.82 13.92
C SER A 79 20.24 11.51 12.57
N ILE A 80 19.36 11.31 11.59
CA ILE A 80 19.40 11.99 10.29
C ILE A 80 19.18 13.49 10.47
N ALA A 81 18.21 13.89 11.30
CA ALA A 81 17.97 15.30 11.62
C ALA A 81 19.22 15.97 12.25
N THR A 82 19.98 15.24 13.08
CA THR A 82 21.25 15.78 13.62
C THR A 82 22.34 15.98 12.56
N LEU A 83 22.21 15.39 11.36
CA LEU A 83 23.14 15.61 10.24
C LEU A 83 22.89 16.94 9.51
N GLU A 84 21.72 17.55 9.68
CA GLU A 84 21.34 18.80 8.98
C GLU A 84 22.33 19.93 9.28
N GLU A 85 22.71 20.13 10.55
CA GLU A 85 23.63 21.19 10.94
C GLU A 85 25.06 20.96 10.39
N PRO A 86 25.69 19.78 10.56
CA PRO A 86 26.95 19.46 9.91
C PRO A 86 26.93 19.59 8.39
N LEU A 87 25.82 19.22 7.72
CA LEU A 87 25.66 19.38 6.27
C LEU A 87 25.56 20.84 5.86
N ARG A 88 24.80 21.65 6.60
CA ARG A 88 24.71 23.09 6.34
C ARG A 88 26.08 23.75 6.46
N HIS A 89 26.85 23.41 7.49
CA HIS A 89 28.23 23.89 7.62
C HIS A 89 29.15 23.43 6.49
N LEU A 90 28.94 22.22 5.98
CA LEU A 90 29.68 21.70 4.83
C LEU A 90 29.34 22.46 3.55
N SER A 91 28.06 22.79 3.35
CA SER A 91 27.56 23.60 2.23
C SER A 91 28.08 25.03 2.26
N ASP A 92 28.13 25.63 3.46
CA ASP A 92 28.54 27.02 3.66
C ASP A 92 30.08 27.18 3.69
N ALA A 93 30.85 26.09 3.56
CA ALA A 93 32.29 26.12 3.68
C ALA A 93 32.96 26.76 2.45
N GLU A 94 33.57 27.92 2.64
CA GLU A 94 34.24 28.66 1.55
C GLU A 94 35.65 28.13 1.23
N THR A 95 36.28 27.42 2.17
CA THR A 95 37.67 26.96 2.01
C THR A 95 37.80 25.44 2.11
N VAL A 96 38.79 24.88 1.40
CA VAL A 96 39.15 23.45 1.51
C VAL A 96 39.48 23.05 2.95
N GLY A 97 40.05 23.97 3.74
CA GLY A 97 40.33 23.76 5.16
C GLY A 97 39.05 23.57 5.97
N ASP A 98 38.06 24.42 5.74
CA ASP A 98 36.74 24.36 6.38
C ASP A 98 35.97 23.11 5.95
N ILE A 99 35.95 22.79 4.65
CA ILE A 99 35.33 21.56 4.13
C ILE A 99 35.91 20.33 4.86
N ARG A 100 37.23 20.22 4.97
CA ARG A 100 37.86 19.08 5.67
C ARG A 100 37.55 19.05 7.17
N LYS A 101 37.41 20.21 7.80
CA LYS A 101 37.00 20.32 9.21
C LYS A 101 35.56 19.84 9.38
N TYR A 102 34.64 20.30 8.55
CA TYR A 102 33.22 19.93 8.64
C TYR A 102 32.95 18.50 8.19
N LEU A 103 33.68 17.97 7.21
CA LEU A 103 33.62 16.55 6.83
C LEU A 103 33.97 15.62 8.02
N LYS A 104 34.91 16.00 8.89
CA LYS A 104 35.22 15.22 10.10
C LYS A 104 34.08 15.25 11.11
N ILE A 105 33.44 16.40 11.30
CA ILE A 105 32.29 16.56 12.19
C ILE A 105 31.10 15.73 11.65
N PHE A 106 30.83 15.85 10.35
CA PHE A 106 29.82 15.06 9.66
C PHE A 106 30.11 13.56 9.80
N PHE A 107 31.34 13.11 9.60
CA PHE A 107 31.72 11.70 9.75
C PHE A 107 31.47 11.17 11.17
N ILE A 108 31.69 11.97 12.21
CA ILE A 108 31.41 11.58 13.60
C ILE A 108 29.91 11.41 13.81
N ALA A 109 29.09 12.37 13.39
CA ALA A 109 27.64 12.29 13.50
C ALA A 109 27.09 11.09 12.70
N PHE A 110 27.63 10.88 11.50
CA PHE A 110 27.27 9.75 10.65
C PHE A 110 27.62 8.38 11.26
N ARG A 111 28.72 8.29 12.01
CA ARG A 111 29.11 7.06 12.71
C ARG A 111 28.09 6.67 13.78
N THR A 112 27.44 7.66 14.41
CA THR A 112 26.33 7.42 15.35
C THR A 112 25.16 6.77 14.62
N LEU A 113 24.73 7.33 13.48
CA LEU A 113 23.69 6.75 12.63
C LEU A 113 24.02 5.32 12.21
N TYR A 114 25.24 5.08 11.72
CA TYR A 114 25.70 3.73 11.33
C TYR A 114 25.65 2.72 12.49
N SER A 115 25.89 3.17 13.72
CA SER A 115 25.86 2.29 14.89
C SER A 115 24.46 1.77 15.23
N LEU A 116 23.40 2.52 14.88
CA LEU A 116 22.02 2.08 15.04
C LEU A 116 21.73 0.85 14.18
N PHE A 117 22.24 0.81 12.95
CA PHE A 117 22.05 -0.31 12.03
C PHE A 117 22.75 -1.60 12.47
N LYS A 118 23.72 -1.56 13.38
CA LYS A 118 24.24 -2.79 13.99
C LYS A 118 23.17 -3.55 14.77
N LYS A 119 22.14 -2.86 15.29
CA LYS A 119 20.99 -3.48 15.95
C LYS A 119 20.06 -4.18 14.94
N LEU A 120 20.07 -3.78 13.66
CA LEU A 120 19.18 -4.33 12.61
C LEU A 120 19.40 -5.83 12.38
N ALA A 121 20.63 -6.31 12.56
CA ALA A 121 20.95 -7.73 12.41
C ALA A 121 20.15 -8.61 13.38
N GLY A 122 19.92 -8.15 14.62
CA GLY A 122 19.10 -8.88 15.58
C GLY A 122 17.62 -8.95 15.17
N PHE A 123 17.07 -7.88 14.58
CA PHE A 123 15.72 -7.89 14.02
C PHE A 123 15.59 -8.83 12.82
N THR A 124 16.62 -8.93 11.99
CA THR A 124 16.62 -9.78 10.79
C THR A 124 16.51 -11.26 11.17
N LEU A 125 17.21 -11.69 12.22
CA LEU A 125 17.13 -13.06 12.71
C LEU A 125 15.71 -13.38 13.21
N MET A 126 15.09 -12.44 13.92
CA MET A 126 13.70 -12.57 14.43
C MET A 126 12.68 -12.59 13.29
N GLY A 127 12.82 -11.71 12.29
CA GLY A 127 11.87 -11.59 11.17
C GLY A 127 11.95 -12.69 10.11
N MET A 128 12.94 -13.58 10.19
CA MET A 128 13.03 -14.78 9.35
C MET A 128 12.19 -15.94 9.89
N THR A 129 11.64 -15.83 11.10
CA THR A 129 10.60 -16.75 11.56
C THR A 129 9.32 -16.54 10.75
N GLU A 130 8.61 -17.63 10.41
CA GLU A 130 7.64 -17.69 9.30
C GLU A 130 6.35 -16.83 9.45
N GLU A 131 6.23 -15.99 10.48
CA GLU A 131 4.93 -15.48 10.93
C GLU A 131 4.59 -14.01 10.59
N SER A 132 5.42 -13.24 9.86
CA SER A 132 5.02 -11.87 9.48
C SER A 132 5.70 -11.32 8.21
N ASP A 133 5.03 -11.45 7.07
CA ASP A 133 5.43 -10.82 5.80
C ASP A 133 5.54 -9.28 5.93
N GLY A 134 4.68 -8.65 6.74
CA GLY A 134 4.72 -7.20 6.97
C GLY A 134 6.01 -6.77 7.70
N LEU A 135 6.38 -7.51 8.74
CA LEU A 135 7.63 -7.26 9.46
C LEU A 135 8.85 -7.44 8.54
N ARG A 136 8.83 -8.48 7.70
CA ARG A 136 9.88 -8.73 6.71
C ARG A 136 10.03 -7.58 5.72
N TRP A 137 8.92 -6.98 5.30
CA TRP A 137 8.92 -5.81 4.43
C TRP A 137 9.62 -4.61 5.10
N HIS A 138 9.27 -4.28 6.35
CA HIS A 138 9.93 -3.18 7.08
C HIS A 138 11.41 -3.44 7.36
N ILE A 139 11.78 -4.66 7.71
CA ILE A 139 13.18 -5.05 7.89
C ILE A 139 13.94 -4.90 6.56
N THR A 140 13.34 -5.31 5.45
CA THR A 140 13.94 -5.13 4.12
C THR A 140 14.13 -3.66 3.79
N GLY A 141 13.13 -2.81 4.06
CA GLY A 141 13.25 -1.36 3.92
C GLY A 141 14.40 -0.79 4.76
N LEU A 142 14.55 -1.20 6.01
CA LEU A 142 15.70 -0.79 6.84
C LEU A 142 17.05 -1.24 6.26
N TRP A 143 17.13 -2.41 5.64
CA TRP A 143 18.36 -2.84 4.96
C TRP A 143 18.68 -2.02 3.70
N GLU A 144 17.66 -1.60 2.97
CA GLU A 144 17.84 -0.69 1.84
C GLU A 144 18.35 0.68 2.32
N ASP A 145 17.76 1.22 3.40
CA ASP A 145 18.22 2.46 4.04
C ASP A 145 19.67 2.33 4.52
N HIS A 146 20.03 1.17 5.08
CA HIS A 146 21.41 0.83 5.44
C HIS A 146 22.35 0.88 4.23
N GLY A 147 21.92 0.35 3.09
CA GLY A 147 22.66 0.40 1.83
C GLY A 147 22.94 1.84 1.38
N HIS A 148 21.94 2.71 1.43
CA HIS A 148 22.10 4.14 1.14
C HIS A 148 23.09 4.81 2.09
N ILE A 149 22.99 4.51 3.38
CA ILE A 149 23.91 5.00 4.41
C ILE A 149 25.36 4.55 4.14
N GLN A 150 25.57 3.29 3.76
CA GLN A 150 26.91 2.82 3.39
C GLN A 150 27.48 3.58 2.19
N GLN A 151 26.64 3.90 1.19
CA GLN A 151 27.06 4.69 0.04
C GLN A 151 27.43 6.13 0.42
N ILE A 152 26.67 6.77 1.32
CA ILE A 152 26.98 8.10 1.86
C ILE A 152 28.30 8.06 2.63
N MET A 153 28.52 7.04 3.47
CA MET A 153 29.77 6.85 4.19
C MET A 153 30.97 6.73 3.24
N TYR A 154 30.84 5.89 2.21
CA TYR A 154 31.90 5.70 1.23
C TYR A 154 32.19 7.00 0.46
N THR A 155 31.15 7.75 0.09
CA THR A 155 31.28 9.07 -0.55
C THR A 155 32.03 10.04 0.36
N CYS A 156 31.70 10.09 1.65
CA CYS A 156 32.39 10.93 2.64
C CYS A 156 33.88 10.56 2.80
N LEU A 157 34.21 9.25 2.82
CA LEU A 157 35.60 8.77 2.85
C LEU A 157 36.38 9.13 1.58
N LEU A 158 35.74 9.05 0.42
CA LEU A 158 36.35 9.51 -0.84
C LEU A 158 36.61 11.01 -0.80
N CYS A 159 35.66 11.82 -0.33
CA CYS A 159 35.85 13.26 -0.18
C CYS A 159 37.08 13.60 0.66
N HIS A 160 37.39 12.84 1.72
CA HIS A 160 38.62 13.06 2.51
C HIS A 160 39.92 12.91 1.70
N GLN A 161 39.89 12.16 0.60
CA GLN A 161 41.05 11.88 -0.26
C GLN A 161 41.14 12.82 -1.47
N LEU A 162 40.06 13.55 -1.78
CA LEU A 162 39.99 14.46 -2.92
C LEU A 162 40.62 15.82 -2.62
N GLN A 163 40.96 16.55 -3.70
CA GLN A 163 41.53 17.89 -3.66
C GLN A 163 40.69 18.85 -4.51
N ASP A 164 40.67 20.12 -4.10
CA ASP A 164 40.14 21.27 -4.84
C ASP A 164 38.73 21.04 -5.42
N ALA A 165 38.54 21.24 -6.73
CA ALA A 165 37.23 21.19 -7.38
C ALA A 165 36.52 19.83 -7.22
N LYS A 166 37.27 18.72 -7.17
CA LYS A 166 36.68 17.38 -6.97
C LYS A 166 36.14 17.18 -5.55
N LEU A 167 36.72 17.87 -4.58
CA LEU A 167 36.22 17.87 -3.21
C LEU A 167 34.86 18.56 -3.13
N CYS A 168 34.71 19.73 -3.75
CA CYS A 168 33.44 20.46 -3.78
C CYS A 168 32.34 19.64 -4.47
N GLN A 169 32.64 19.03 -5.63
CA GLN A 169 31.68 18.16 -6.31
C GLN A 169 31.32 16.91 -5.47
N GLY A 170 32.28 16.36 -4.74
CA GLY A 170 32.03 15.26 -3.80
C GLY A 170 31.13 15.67 -2.63
N VAL A 171 31.25 16.92 -2.15
CA VAL A 171 30.37 17.50 -1.12
C VAL A 171 28.95 17.69 -1.64
N GLU A 172 28.77 18.21 -2.85
CA GLU A 172 27.43 18.37 -3.47
C GLU A 172 26.71 17.02 -3.59
N ASN A 173 27.41 16.00 -4.09
CA ASN A 173 26.87 14.63 -4.18
C ASN A 173 26.53 14.04 -2.80
N LEU A 174 27.34 14.35 -1.78
CA LEU A 174 27.06 13.92 -0.41
C LEU A 174 25.77 14.56 0.13
N MET A 175 25.53 15.85 -0.19
CA MET A 175 24.31 16.56 0.21
C MET A 175 23.08 15.99 -0.47
N GLU A 176 23.12 15.80 -1.79
CA GLU A 176 22.03 15.21 -2.58
C GLU A 176 21.60 13.86 -2.00
N LYS A 177 22.57 12.94 -1.81
CA LYS A 177 22.29 11.61 -1.24
C LYS A 177 21.73 11.65 0.18
N THR A 178 22.11 12.65 0.99
CA THR A 178 21.59 12.74 2.36
C THR A 178 20.16 13.27 2.39
N LEU A 179 19.81 14.17 1.46
CA LEU A 179 18.42 14.62 1.28
C LEU A 179 17.53 13.49 0.77
N ASP A 180 18.01 12.71 -0.20
CA ASP A 180 17.27 11.53 -0.70
C ASP A 180 17.01 10.52 0.42
N LEU A 181 18.03 10.24 1.26
CA LEU A 181 17.87 9.36 2.41
C LEU A 181 16.81 9.89 3.38
N GLN A 182 16.77 11.20 3.65
CA GLN A 182 15.78 11.78 4.54
C GLN A 182 14.35 11.55 4.03
N VAL A 183 14.09 11.80 2.75
CA VAL A 183 12.75 11.60 2.15
C VAL A 183 12.33 10.13 2.22
N VAL A 184 13.21 9.21 1.84
CA VAL A 184 12.94 7.76 1.91
C VAL A 184 12.70 7.33 3.36
N CYS A 185 13.43 7.93 4.31
CA CYS A 185 13.29 7.63 5.71
C CYS A 185 11.90 8.04 6.24
N GLU A 186 11.48 9.27 5.98
CA GLU A 186 10.18 9.84 6.37
C GLU A 186 9.01 9.01 5.80
N GLU A 187 9.00 8.73 4.50
CA GLU A 187 7.92 7.95 3.84
C GLU A 187 7.72 6.57 4.48
N ARG A 188 8.81 5.88 4.80
CA ARG A 188 8.78 4.53 5.37
C ARG A 188 8.47 4.54 6.87
N THR A 189 8.81 5.61 7.59
CA THR A 189 8.39 5.81 8.98
C THR A 189 6.87 5.98 9.03
N GLU A 190 6.29 6.82 8.17
CA GLU A 190 4.83 6.98 8.06
C GLU A 190 4.14 5.64 7.74
N GLN A 191 4.70 4.85 6.82
CA GLN A 191 4.15 3.53 6.47
C GLN A 191 4.23 2.54 7.65
N LEU A 192 5.36 2.49 8.37
CA LEU A 192 5.51 1.64 9.55
C LEU A 192 4.56 2.05 10.68
N GLU A 193 4.35 3.34 10.89
CA GLU A 193 3.35 3.85 11.83
C GLU A 193 1.95 3.41 11.41
N GLU A 194 1.57 3.57 10.15
CA GLU A 194 0.27 3.12 9.62
C GLU A 194 0.07 1.61 9.83
N ASP A 195 1.09 0.80 9.58
CA ASP A 195 1.03 -0.66 9.75
C ASP A 195 0.95 -1.07 11.23
N LEU A 196 1.67 -0.40 12.13
CA LEU A 196 1.52 -0.56 13.59
C LEU A 196 0.14 -0.11 14.09
N PHE A 197 -0.39 0.97 13.53
CA PHE A 197 -1.75 1.41 13.81
C PHE A 197 -2.74 0.35 13.35
N HIS A 198 -2.56 -0.24 12.17
CA HIS A 198 -3.39 -1.35 11.73
C HIS A 198 -3.28 -2.54 12.69
N VAL A 199 -2.08 -3.01 13.04
CA VAL A 199 -1.88 -4.17 13.95
C VAL A 199 -2.49 -3.93 15.34
N SER A 200 -2.29 -2.74 15.92
CA SER A 200 -2.83 -2.38 17.24
C SER A 200 -4.35 -2.21 17.24
N ILE A 201 -4.91 -1.71 16.13
CA ILE A 201 -6.35 -1.61 15.92
C ILE A 201 -6.97 -3.01 15.72
N TYR A 202 -6.28 -3.94 15.07
CA TYR A 202 -6.70 -5.35 14.92
C TYR A 202 -6.71 -6.12 16.25
N ARG A 203 -5.77 -5.86 17.18
CA ARG A 203 -5.69 -6.56 18.48
C ARG A 203 -6.55 -5.96 19.59
N SER A 204 -6.77 -4.65 19.60
CA SER A 204 -7.41 -3.98 20.74
C SER A 204 -8.94 -4.00 20.70
N GLY A 205 -9.59 -4.46 19.62
CA GLY A 205 -11.06 -4.59 19.53
C GLY A 205 -11.87 -3.31 19.80
N THR A 206 -11.23 -2.16 20.06
CA THR A 206 -11.91 -1.03 20.74
C THR A 206 -11.50 0.36 20.24
N LEU A 207 -10.82 0.51 19.09
CA LEU A 207 -10.43 1.84 18.56
C LEU A 207 -10.57 2.04 17.02
N PHE A 208 -11.43 1.28 16.35
CA PHE A 208 -11.81 1.47 14.93
C PHE A 208 -12.79 2.65 14.74
N PHE A 209 -12.37 3.90 14.99
CA PHE A 209 -13.28 5.06 14.99
C PHE A 209 -12.61 6.35 14.45
N ALA A 210 -12.54 6.50 13.12
CA ALA A 210 -12.37 7.83 12.50
C ALA A 210 -13.52 8.19 11.53
N GLY A 211 -14.23 7.21 10.98
CA GLY A 211 -15.53 7.41 10.32
C GLY A 211 -16.74 7.09 11.20
N TRP A 212 -16.58 6.31 12.28
CA TRP A 212 -17.71 5.58 12.87
C TRP A 212 -18.45 6.27 14.04
N ARG A 213 -18.10 7.49 14.49
CA ARG A 213 -18.84 8.20 15.56
C ARG A 213 -19.34 9.58 15.16
N VAL A 214 -20.37 9.63 14.31
CA VAL A 214 -21.29 10.77 14.24
C VAL A 214 -22.76 10.38 14.49
N ALA A 215 -23.07 9.09 14.65
CA ALA A 215 -24.46 8.62 14.85
C ALA A 215 -24.92 8.48 16.32
N GLU A 216 -24.12 8.83 17.34
CA GLU A 216 -24.50 8.60 18.76
C GLU A 216 -24.71 9.84 19.64
N ASN A 217 -24.68 11.06 19.09
CA ASN A 217 -25.02 12.27 19.87
C ASN A 217 -26.09 13.13 19.17
N GLY A 218 -27.29 12.57 19.02
CA GLY A 218 -28.51 13.31 18.70
C GLY A 218 -29.23 13.74 19.99
N CYS A 219 -29.18 15.03 20.27
CA CYS A 219 -29.92 15.68 21.36
C CYS A 219 -31.45 15.54 21.13
N PRO A 220 -32.27 15.19 22.15
CA PRO A 220 -33.71 15.10 21.99
C PRO A 220 -34.35 16.49 22.14
N ILE A 221 -35.01 16.98 21.08
CA ILE A 221 -36.00 18.04 21.21
C ILE A 221 -37.35 17.39 21.56
N SER A 222 -37.71 17.58 22.83
CA SER A 222 -39.04 17.58 23.46
C SER A 222 -40.27 17.16 22.64
N GLY A 223 -41.03 16.20 23.18
CA GLY A 223 -42.40 15.90 22.75
C GLY A 223 -43.07 14.80 23.59
N GLU A 224 -43.43 15.15 24.83
CA GLU A 224 -44.46 14.59 25.73
C GLU A 224 -44.94 13.12 25.69
N SER A 225 -44.97 12.57 26.92
CA SER A 225 -46.02 11.72 27.51
C SER A 225 -46.09 10.23 27.13
N SER A 226 -45.62 9.36 28.05
CA SER A 226 -46.51 8.60 28.97
C SER A 226 -45.73 7.58 29.81
N ARG A 227 -45.70 7.82 31.13
CA ARG A 227 -46.00 6.91 32.25
C ARG A 227 -45.58 5.42 32.16
N TRP A 228 -44.77 4.98 33.13
CA TRP A 228 -44.64 3.69 33.88
C TRP A 228 -43.14 3.62 34.28
N GLY A 229 -42.64 3.25 35.45
CA GLY A 229 -43.11 2.74 36.72
C GLY A 229 -41.82 2.47 37.54
N ARG A 230 -41.88 2.61 38.86
CA ARG A 230 -40.74 2.62 39.80
C ARG A 230 -39.83 1.38 39.73
N GLY A 231 -38.54 1.61 40.00
CA GLY A 231 -37.59 0.61 40.46
C GLY A 231 -36.39 1.30 41.12
N ASP A 232 -36.30 1.22 42.45
CA ASP A 232 -35.25 1.75 43.30
C ASP A 232 -33.88 1.11 43.03
N GLY A 233 -32.79 1.85 43.29
CA GLY A 233 -31.53 1.22 43.72
C GLY A 233 -30.23 1.80 43.17
N ASP A 234 -29.56 2.58 44.02
CA ASP A 234 -28.10 2.68 44.18
C ASP A 234 -27.24 3.61 43.29
N ARG A 235 -26.84 4.71 43.95
CA ARG A 235 -25.49 5.30 44.09
C ARG A 235 -24.75 5.79 42.82
N CYS A 236 -24.89 7.09 42.57
CA CYS A 236 -23.86 7.89 41.91
C CYS A 236 -22.90 8.48 42.96
N TYR A 237 -21.59 8.21 42.82
CA TYR A 237 -20.54 8.99 43.47
C TYR A 237 -20.21 10.19 42.58
N CYS A 238 -20.46 11.40 43.07
CA CYS A 238 -19.91 12.62 42.47
C CYS A 238 -18.44 12.73 42.89
N ILE A 239 -17.51 12.72 41.94
CA ILE A 239 -16.13 13.13 42.18
C ILE A 239 -16.09 14.66 42.06
N ASP A 240 -15.87 15.31 43.20
CA ASP A 240 -15.64 16.75 43.28
C ASP A 240 -14.39 17.14 42.48
N ARG A 241 -14.57 18.13 41.60
CA ARG A 241 -13.50 18.74 40.81
C ARG A 241 -12.74 19.70 41.72
N VAL A 242 -11.58 19.27 42.21
CA VAL A 242 -10.65 20.13 42.96
C VAL A 242 -10.09 21.19 42.00
N GLU A 243 -10.57 22.43 42.14
CA GLU A 243 -9.93 23.61 41.56
C GLU A 243 -8.62 23.90 42.32
N VAL A 244 -7.49 23.59 41.69
CA VAL A 244 -6.18 24.09 42.15
C VAL A 244 -6.04 25.53 41.66
N GLN A 245 -6.32 26.48 42.56
CA GLN A 245 -5.88 27.87 42.40
C GLN A 245 -4.36 27.94 42.55
N ALA A 246 -3.66 28.10 41.42
CA ALA A 246 -2.26 28.49 41.41
C ALA A 246 -2.18 30.03 41.47
N SER A 247 -1.90 30.56 42.66
CA SER A 247 -1.50 31.94 42.89
C SER A 247 -0.03 32.11 42.51
N ALA A 248 0.23 32.76 41.37
CA ALA A 248 1.56 33.22 41.00
C ALA A 248 1.64 34.74 41.16
N SER A 249 2.52 35.17 42.05
CA SER A 249 2.87 36.56 42.31
C SER A 249 3.58 37.20 41.12
N VAL A 250 3.16 38.43 40.81
CA VAL A 250 3.75 39.32 39.79
C VAL A 250 4.91 40.09 40.42
N PRO A 251 6.09 40.18 39.77
CA PRO A 251 6.98 41.30 39.93
C PRO A 251 6.83 42.30 38.77
N GLU A 252 6.97 43.56 39.14
CA GLU A 252 6.88 44.79 38.36
C GLU A 252 8.00 44.99 37.30
N PRO A 253 7.92 46.03 36.46
CA PRO A 253 8.40 45.99 35.07
C PRO A 253 9.84 46.47 34.91
N GLY A 254 10.60 45.75 34.09
CA GLY A 254 11.92 46.18 33.65
C GLY A 254 12.28 45.63 32.28
N GLN A 255 12.46 46.54 31.32
CA GLN A 255 13.13 46.36 30.03
C GLN A 255 12.40 45.55 28.94
N PHE A 256 11.58 46.26 28.16
CA PHE A 256 11.05 45.78 26.88
C PHE A 256 12.13 45.73 25.81
N SER A 257 12.58 44.51 25.47
CA SER A 257 13.35 44.24 24.26
C SER A 257 12.44 44.28 23.02
N ALA A 258 12.78 45.14 22.05
CA ALA A 258 12.05 45.32 20.79
C ALA A 258 11.91 44.01 19.96
N LYS A 259 12.77 43.01 20.18
CA LYS A 259 12.69 41.69 19.52
C LYS A 259 11.47 40.85 19.98
N GLY A 260 10.93 41.10 21.17
CA GLY A 260 9.74 40.39 21.68
C GLY A 260 8.42 40.81 21.02
N LYS A 261 8.31 42.08 20.61
CA LYS A 261 7.09 42.61 19.97
C LYS A 261 6.89 42.08 18.55
N ALA A 262 7.96 41.91 17.78
CA ALA A 262 7.89 41.35 16.42
C ALA A 262 7.46 39.86 16.42
N LYS A 263 7.92 39.06 17.39
CA LYS A 263 7.54 37.64 17.53
C LYS A 263 6.09 37.47 17.98
N LYS A 264 5.59 38.37 18.85
CA LYS A 264 4.19 38.38 19.30
C LYS A 264 3.23 38.84 18.20
N LEU A 265 3.61 39.84 17.41
CA LEU A 265 2.80 40.33 16.28
C LEU A 265 2.71 39.29 15.15
N ARG A 266 3.81 38.60 14.80
CA ARG A 266 3.78 37.50 13.83
C ARG A 266 2.89 36.33 14.27
N ARG A 267 2.89 35.97 15.56
CA ARG A 267 1.99 34.94 16.11
C ARG A 267 0.51 35.35 16.06
N GLN A 268 0.21 36.63 16.28
CA GLN A 268 -1.17 37.14 16.21
C GLN A 268 -1.68 37.24 14.76
N ILE A 269 -0.84 37.70 13.82
CA ILE A 269 -1.21 37.79 12.41
C ILE A 269 -1.42 36.39 11.85
N ASN A 270 -0.46 35.46 12.00
CA ASN A 270 -0.58 34.10 11.50
C ASN A 270 -1.76 33.34 12.14
N GLY A 271 -2.03 33.55 13.43
CA GLY A 271 -3.16 32.94 14.12
C GLY A 271 -4.53 33.50 13.72
N SER A 272 -4.62 34.69 13.12
CA SER A 272 -5.88 35.23 12.59
C SER A 272 -6.16 34.74 11.17
N THR A 273 -5.13 34.65 10.34
CA THR A 273 -5.27 34.20 8.94
C THR A 273 -5.61 32.71 8.87
N ASP A 274 -4.97 31.89 9.69
CA ASP A 274 -5.21 30.44 9.77
C ASP A 274 -6.63 30.12 10.30
N ARG A 275 -7.10 30.90 11.28
CA ARG A 275 -8.46 30.77 11.82
C ARG A 275 -9.53 31.14 10.78
N ASN A 276 -9.30 32.20 10.01
CA ASN A 276 -10.20 32.59 8.93
C ASN A 276 -10.23 31.57 7.78
N MET A 277 -9.08 30.99 7.41
CA MET A 277 -9.04 29.93 6.40
C MET A 277 -9.82 28.69 6.84
N LYS A 278 -9.66 28.26 8.10
CA LYS A 278 -10.38 27.10 8.65
C LYS A 278 -11.89 27.32 8.70
N GLU A 279 -12.34 28.52 9.06
CA GLU A 279 -13.77 28.86 9.02
C GLU A 279 -14.34 28.86 7.60
N ASN A 280 -13.58 29.34 6.62
CA ASN A 280 -14.03 29.35 5.23
C ASN A 280 -14.21 27.94 4.66
N ILE A 281 -13.27 27.02 4.95
CA ILE A 281 -13.33 25.62 4.49
C ILE A 281 -14.50 24.87 5.13
N THR A 282 -14.75 25.08 6.42
CA THR A 282 -15.84 24.38 7.13
C THR A 282 -17.23 24.77 6.65
N ARG A 283 -17.39 26.01 6.17
CA ARG A 283 -18.66 26.58 5.66
C ARG A 283 -18.95 26.31 4.18
N LEU A 284 -18.09 25.55 3.49
CA LEU A 284 -18.36 25.18 2.11
C LEU A 284 -19.68 24.39 2.01
N PRO A 285 -20.55 24.71 1.03
CA PRO A 285 -21.71 23.88 0.70
C PRO A 285 -21.32 22.43 0.47
N VAL A 286 -22.20 21.49 0.85
CA VAL A 286 -21.98 20.04 0.70
C VAL A 286 -21.60 19.68 -0.74
N GLU A 287 -22.24 20.33 -1.73
CA GLU A 287 -21.95 20.11 -3.14
C GLU A 287 -20.51 20.48 -3.52
N LEU A 288 -19.98 21.61 -3.05
CA LEU A 288 -18.58 21.99 -3.30
C LEU A 288 -17.61 21.04 -2.59
N LYS A 289 -17.95 20.57 -1.38
CA LYS A 289 -17.13 19.57 -0.67
C LYS A 289 -17.04 18.26 -1.44
N ARG A 290 -18.15 17.82 -2.04
CA ARG A 290 -18.21 16.63 -2.91
C ARG A 290 -17.44 16.84 -4.21
N GLN A 291 -17.54 18.00 -4.84
CA GLN A 291 -16.75 18.33 -6.02
C GLN A 291 -15.25 18.31 -5.72
N ILE A 292 -14.82 18.88 -4.59
CA ILE A 292 -13.43 18.80 -4.14
C ILE A 292 -13.02 17.33 -3.98
N ALA A 293 -13.81 16.52 -3.29
CA ALA A 293 -13.53 15.09 -3.10
C ALA A 293 -13.45 14.33 -4.44
N GLY A 294 -14.29 14.67 -5.42
CA GLY A 294 -14.27 14.07 -6.76
C GLY A 294 -13.00 14.34 -7.56
N HIS A 295 -12.17 15.29 -7.14
CA HIS A 295 -10.85 15.57 -7.73
C HIS A 295 -9.68 14.95 -6.94
N LEU A 296 -9.96 14.30 -5.82
CA LEU A 296 -8.95 13.66 -4.96
C LEU A 296 -8.94 12.14 -5.22
N ASN A 297 -7.78 11.51 -5.03
CA ASN A 297 -7.72 10.05 -5.01
C ASN A 297 -8.24 9.52 -3.65
N THR A 298 -8.50 8.22 -3.56
CA THR A 298 -9.08 7.60 -2.35
C THR A 298 -8.26 7.85 -1.08
N LYS A 299 -6.91 7.88 -1.17
CA LYS A 299 -6.03 8.15 -0.04
C LYS A 299 -6.20 9.59 0.46
N ASP A 300 -6.24 10.55 -0.46
CA ASP A 300 -6.43 11.97 -0.16
C ASP A 300 -7.82 12.25 0.42
N ILE A 301 -8.87 11.59 -0.10
CA ILE A 301 -10.23 11.69 0.45
C ILE A 301 -10.25 11.15 1.89
N ALA A 302 -9.61 10.01 2.15
CA ALA A 302 -9.51 9.44 3.49
C ALA A 302 -8.77 10.37 4.46
N HIS A 303 -7.65 10.97 4.02
CA HIS A 303 -6.91 11.95 4.80
C HIS A 303 -7.76 13.21 5.08
N LEU A 304 -8.48 13.72 4.08
CA LEU A 304 -9.38 14.87 4.22
C LEU A 304 -10.53 14.60 5.19
N ALA A 305 -11.13 13.40 5.13
CA ALA A 305 -12.19 12.96 6.03
C ALA A 305 -11.69 12.89 7.48
N ARG A 306 -10.47 12.37 7.69
CA ARG A 306 -9.82 12.27 9.02
C ARG A 306 -9.47 13.65 9.60
N THR A 307 -8.93 14.54 8.78
CA THR A 307 -8.45 15.87 9.23
C THR A 307 -9.57 16.88 9.43
N CYS A 308 -10.68 16.77 8.68
CA CYS A 308 -11.75 17.75 8.69
C CYS A 308 -13.13 17.12 8.89
N LYS A 309 -13.63 17.14 10.13
CA LYS A 309 -14.98 16.64 10.49
C LYS A 309 -16.11 17.26 9.66
N SER A 310 -15.95 18.51 9.22
CA SER A 310 -16.96 19.17 8.38
C SER A 310 -17.04 18.61 6.95
N PHE A 311 -15.95 18.00 6.48
CA PHE A 311 -15.90 17.28 5.21
C PHE A 311 -16.40 15.86 5.38
N LEU A 312 -16.05 15.18 6.50
CA LEU A 312 -16.42 13.80 6.78
C LEU A 312 -17.87 13.48 6.36
N LEU A 313 -18.87 14.16 6.92
CA LEU A 313 -20.29 13.91 6.61
C LEU A 313 -20.68 14.18 5.15
N SER A 314 -19.96 15.07 4.47
CA SER A 314 -20.26 15.47 3.09
C SER A 314 -19.65 14.52 2.07
N ILE A 315 -18.47 13.97 2.37
CA ILE A 315 -17.63 13.16 1.48
C ILE A 315 -17.62 11.68 1.85
N GLU A 316 -18.22 11.29 2.98
CA GLU A 316 -18.35 9.90 3.39
C GLU A 316 -18.94 9.01 2.28
N PRO A 317 -19.99 9.42 1.53
CA PRO A 317 -20.46 8.65 0.38
C PRO A 317 -19.38 8.43 -0.71
N CYS A 318 -18.47 9.38 -0.90
CA CYS A 318 -17.39 9.30 -1.88
C CYS A 318 -16.32 8.27 -1.47
N LEU A 319 -16.13 8.03 -0.17
CA LEU A 319 -15.19 7.02 0.32
C LEU A 319 -15.63 5.60 -0.04
N TYR A 320 -16.94 5.38 -0.17
CA TYR A 320 -17.53 4.07 -0.44
C TYR A 320 -17.97 3.90 -1.89
N GLU A 321 -17.78 4.89 -2.74
CA GLU A 321 -18.18 4.82 -4.15
C GLU A 321 -17.44 3.68 -4.87
N THR A 322 -16.16 3.50 -4.56
CA THR A 322 -15.33 2.39 -5.05
C THR A 322 -14.74 1.62 -3.88
N VAL A 323 -15.10 0.34 -3.78
CA VAL A 323 -14.59 -0.57 -2.76
C VAL A 323 -13.73 -1.62 -3.43
N ASN A 324 -12.42 -1.60 -3.15
CA ASN A 324 -11.48 -2.62 -3.61
C ASN A 324 -11.07 -3.51 -2.43
N LEU A 325 -11.47 -4.78 -2.51
CA LEU A 325 -11.14 -5.85 -1.56
C LEU A 325 -10.07 -6.80 -2.11
N ASP A 326 -9.50 -6.50 -3.28
CA ASP A 326 -8.47 -7.28 -3.96
C ASP A 326 -7.07 -7.08 -3.37
N ALA A 327 -6.80 -5.89 -2.83
CA ALA A 327 -5.52 -5.57 -2.20
C ALA A 327 -5.24 -6.39 -0.92
N SER A 328 -6.24 -7.08 -0.37
CA SER A 328 -6.10 -7.84 0.88
C SER A 328 -5.96 -9.33 0.60
N LYS A 329 -4.94 -9.95 1.19
CA LYS A 329 -4.82 -11.41 1.28
C LYS A 329 -6.03 -12.08 1.97
N LYS A 330 -6.84 -11.29 2.69
CA LYS A 330 -8.03 -11.73 3.44
C LYS A 330 -9.33 -11.24 2.81
N ALA A 331 -9.47 -11.26 1.48
CA ALA A 331 -10.64 -10.71 0.78
C ALA A 331 -11.97 -11.27 1.35
N TYR A 332 -12.03 -12.56 1.69
CA TYR A 332 -13.21 -13.18 2.31
C TYR A 332 -13.61 -12.51 3.64
N LEU A 333 -12.65 -12.25 4.52
CA LEU A 333 -12.90 -11.55 5.79
C LEU A 333 -13.43 -10.14 5.54
N HIS A 334 -12.89 -9.44 4.54
CA HIS A 334 -13.35 -8.10 4.18
C HIS A 334 -14.75 -8.08 3.58
N VAL A 335 -15.13 -9.11 2.80
CA VAL A 335 -16.51 -9.28 2.32
C VAL A 335 -17.48 -9.40 3.51
N LEU A 336 -17.12 -10.19 4.53
CA LEU A 336 -17.94 -10.31 5.74
C LEU A 336 -18.01 -9.00 6.52
N LYS A 337 -16.90 -8.26 6.66
CA LYS A 337 -16.86 -6.94 7.29
C LYS A 337 -17.76 -5.94 6.57
N LEU A 338 -17.67 -5.87 5.24
CA LEU A 338 -18.50 -5.00 4.44
C LEU A 338 -19.99 -5.36 4.56
N SER A 339 -20.31 -6.65 4.55
CA SER A 339 -21.68 -7.14 4.76
C SER A 339 -22.22 -6.74 6.13
N ALA A 340 -21.41 -6.89 7.19
CA ALA A 340 -21.76 -6.47 8.54
C ALA A 340 -21.99 -4.94 8.63
N MET A 341 -21.20 -4.14 7.90
CA MET A 341 -21.38 -2.68 7.83
C MET A 341 -22.70 -2.32 7.14
N ILE A 342 -23.00 -2.93 6.01
CA ILE A 342 -24.26 -2.69 5.26
C ILE A 342 -25.48 -3.11 6.09
N ASN A 343 -25.39 -4.20 6.86
CA ASN A 343 -26.47 -4.60 7.75
C ASN A 343 -26.72 -3.60 8.88
N LYS A 344 -25.67 -2.94 9.38
CA LYS A 344 -25.77 -1.88 10.39
C LYS A 344 -26.28 -0.57 9.80
N ASP A 345 -25.84 -0.24 8.59
CA ASP A 345 -26.24 0.95 7.86
C ASP A 345 -26.53 0.62 6.39
N SER A 346 -27.81 0.35 6.11
CA SER A 346 -28.26 0.02 4.75
C SER A 346 -28.06 1.15 3.74
N THR A 347 -27.86 2.40 4.17
CA THR A 347 -27.63 3.52 3.25
C THR A 347 -26.29 3.41 2.54
N LEU A 348 -25.32 2.74 3.18
CA LEU A 348 -23.99 2.46 2.64
C LEU A 348 -24.05 1.71 1.30
N ALA A 349 -24.96 0.75 1.20
CA ALA A 349 -25.13 -0.05 -0.02
C ALA A 349 -25.58 0.79 -1.22
N GLY A 350 -26.30 1.89 -0.99
CA GLY A 350 -26.70 2.84 -2.03
C GLY A 350 -25.56 3.70 -2.55
N HIS A 351 -24.42 3.74 -1.85
CA HIS A 351 -23.25 4.54 -2.24
C HIS A 351 -22.22 3.74 -3.04
N ILE A 352 -22.18 2.42 -2.87
CA ILE A 352 -21.21 1.55 -3.56
C ILE A 352 -21.61 1.38 -5.02
N LYS A 353 -20.79 1.94 -5.92
CA LYS A 353 -20.99 1.84 -7.38
C LYS A 353 -20.00 0.89 -8.03
N THR A 354 -18.81 0.75 -7.46
CA THR A 354 -17.77 -0.16 -7.95
C THR A 354 -17.31 -1.06 -6.82
N LEU A 355 -17.33 -2.37 -7.05
CA LEU A 355 -16.84 -3.38 -6.12
C LEU A 355 -15.83 -4.29 -6.82
N GLU A 356 -14.62 -4.37 -6.28
CA GLU A 356 -13.59 -5.31 -6.73
C GLU A 356 -13.28 -6.30 -5.60
N ILE A 357 -13.29 -7.59 -5.90
CA ILE A 357 -13.01 -8.67 -4.96
C ILE A 357 -11.85 -9.50 -5.50
N GLY A 358 -10.86 -9.74 -4.65
CA GLY A 358 -9.71 -10.59 -4.95
C GLY A 358 -9.93 -12.05 -4.59
N ASP A 359 -8.84 -12.70 -4.18
CA ASP A 359 -8.84 -14.12 -3.84
C ASP A 359 -9.63 -14.39 -2.56
N LEU A 360 -10.70 -15.18 -2.69
CA LEU A 360 -11.61 -15.54 -1.61
C LEU A 360 -11.20 -16.81 -0.85
N ARG A 361 -9.96 -17.30 -1.04
CA ARG A 361 -9.40 -18.38 -0.22
C ARG A 361 -9.60 -18.07 1.27
N LYS A 362 -10.15 -19.04 1.98
CA LYS A 362 -10.11 -19.06 3.45
C LYS A 362 -8.66 -19.35 3.83
N GLU A 363 -7.87 -18.31 4.09
CA GLU A 363 -6.54 -18.50 4.68
C GLU A 363 -6.66 -19.18 6.05
N ASP A 364 -5.64 -19.96 6.43
CA ASP A 364 -5.64 -20.79 7.64
C ASP A 364 -6.02 -19.96 8.88
N THR A 365 -7.20 -20.26 9.39
CA THR A 365 -7.93 -19.47 10.38
C THR A 365 -7.32 -19.63 11.77
N ARG A 366 -6.21 -18.94 12.05
CA ARG A 366 -5.79 -18.65 13.43
C ARG A 366 -6.57 -17.48 14.06
N GLN A 367 -7.50 -16.85 13.32
CA GLN A 367 -8.40 -15.77 13.76
C GLN A 367 -9.85 -16.25 13.90
N VAL A 368 -10.07 -17.42 14.50
CA VAL A 368 -11.40 -18.05 14.62
C VAL A 368 -12.39 -17.12 15.35
N ASP A 369 -11.94 -16.45 16.42
CA ASP A 369 -12.82 -15.61 17.24
C ASP A 369 -13.30 -14.35 16.49
N GLU A 370 -12.43 -13.69 15.72
CA GLU A 370 -12.82 -12.52 14.90
C GLU A 370 -13.81 -12.93 13.80
N LEU A 371 -13.59 -14.10 13.20
CA LEU A 371 -14.47 -14.61 12.15
C LEU A 371 -15.87 -14.90 12.70
N ASP A 372 -15.98 -15.56 13.85
CA ASP A 372 -17.27 -15.91 14.46
C ASP A 372 -18.11 -14.67 14.82
N GLU A 373 -17.47 -13.64 15.41
CA GLU A 373 -18.13 -12.37 15.70
C GLU A 373 -18.60 -11.64 14.43
N LEU A 374 -17.81 -11.69 13.36
CA LEU A 374 -18.19 -11.10 12.07
C LEU A 374 -19.32 -11.85 11.39
N VAL A 375 -19.32 -13.18 11.45
CA VAL A 375 -20.39 -14.05 10.93
C VAL A 375 -21.70 -13.70 11.63
N LYS A 376 -21.70 -13.64 12.97
CA LYS A 376 -22.87 -13.21 13.76
C LYS A 376 -23.32 -11.79 13.43
N THR A 377 -22.38 -10.84 13.34
CA THR A 377 -22.69 -9.43 13.04
C THR A 377 -23.22 -9.25 11.61
N ALA A 378 -22.74 -10.05 10.66
CA ALA A 378 -23.26 -10.12 9.30
C ALA A 378 -24.61 -10.89 9.22
N GLY A 379 -25.16 -11.32 10.35
CA GLY A 379 -26.46 -11.95 10.45
C GLY A 379 -26.46 -13.37 9.89
N TRP A 380 -25.40 -14.13 10.13
CA TRP A 380 -25.30 -15.55 9.81
C TRP A 380 -25.31 -16.39 11.09
N GLU A 381 -25.99 -17.53 11.04
CA GLU A 381 -26.02 -18.50 12.15
C GLU A 381 -24.79 -19.43 12.13
N THR A 382 -24.25 -19.69 10.95
CA THR A 382 -23.06 -20.51 10.72
C THR A 382 -22.14 -19.81 9.72
N SER A 383 -20.85 -20.17 9.72
CA SER A 383 -19.87 -19.62 8.79
C SER A 383 -20.27 -19.91 7.34
N PRO A 384 -20.65 -18.89 6.54
CA PRO A 384 -21.08 -19.10 5.17
C PRO A 384 -19.93 -19.60 4.29
N SER A 385 -20.28 -20.11 3.12
CA SER A 385 -19.33 -20.24 2.02
C SER A 385 -18.95 -18.87 1.46
N ALA A 386 -17.85 -18.81 0.70
CA ALA A 386 -17.47 -17.58 0.00
C ALA A 386 -18.51 -17.17 -1.05
N ASP A 387 -19.09 -18.15 -1.77
CA ASP A 387 -20.19 -17.93 -2.72
C ASP A 387 -21.41 -17.29 -2.04
N GLU A 388 -21.89 -17.87 -0.94
CA GLU A 388 -23.04 -17.33 -0.19
C GLU A 388 -22.78 -15.92 0.34
N SER A 389 -21.55 -15.67 0.79
CA SER A 389 -21.16 -14.35 1.31
C SER A 389 -21.18 -13.29 0.23
N VAL A 390 -20.57 -13.58 -0.93
CA VAL A 390 -20.55 -12.65 -2.07
C VAL A 390 -21.94 -12.47 -2.65
N ALA A 391 -22.71 -13.55 -2.83
CA ALA A 391 -24.08 -13.48 -3.33
C ALA A 391 -24.97 -12.62 -2.43
N ARG A 392 -24.89 -12.79 -1.10
CA ARG A 392 -25.65 -11.97 -0.14
C ARG A 392 -25.20 -10.52 -0.20
N LEU A 393 -23.90 -10.24 -0.22
CA LEU A 393 -23.36 -8.89 -0.36
C LEU A 393 -23.91 -8.22 -1.63
N LEU A 394 -23.76 -8.86 -2.79
CA LEU A 394 -24.25 -8.36 -4.08
C LEU A 394 -25.75 -8.09 -4.06
N SER A 395 -26.56 -8.94 -3.41
CA SER A 395 -28.01 -8.74 -3.31
C SER A 395 -28.43 -7.43 -2.61
N GLN A 396 -27.53 -6.85 -1.81
CA GLN A 396 -27.76 -5.58 -1.11
C GLN A 396 -27.33 -4.37 -1.95
N LEU A 397 -26.46 -4.54 -2.95
CA LEU A 397 -25.83 -3.46 -3.70
C LEU A 397 -26.64 -3.04 -4.94
N GLY A 398 -27.87 -2.57 -4.75
CA GLY A 398 -28.77 -2.19 -5.85
C GLY A 398 -28.26 -1.03 -6.75
N SER A 399 -27.26 -0.28 -6.30
CA SER A 399 -26.63 0.83 -7.06
C SER A 399 -25.32 0.45 -7.76
N LEU A 400 -24.93 -0.84 -7.70
CA LEU A 400 -23.67 -1.33 -8.24
C LEU A 400 -23.65 -1.26 -9.77
N ARG A 401 -22.72 -0.48 -10.31
CA ARG A 401 -22.49 -0.30 -11.75
C ARG A 401 -21.35 -1.14 -12.30
N SER A 402 -20.35 -1.40 -11.47
CA SER A 402 -19.17 -2.16 -11.86
C SER A 402 -18.83 -3.20 -10.81
N PHE A 403 -18.71 -4.46 -11.25
CA PHE A 403 -18.29 -5.56 -10.41
C PHE A 403 -17.08 -6.28 -11.03
N CYS A 404 -16.05 -6.50 -10.21
CA CYS A 404 -14.84 -7.19 -10.63
C CYS A 404 -14.49 -8.31 -9.66
N LEU A 405 -14.30 -9.52 -10.18
CA LEU A 405 -13.77 -10.67 -9.47
C LEU A 405 -12.44 -11.08 -10.11
N ASN A 406 -11.32 -10.81 -9.43
CA ASN A 406 -9.98 -10.89 -10.05
C ASN A 406 -9.36 -12.29 -10.03
N HIS A 407 -9.61 -13.07 -8.98
CA HIS A 407 -8.93 -14.35 -8.76
C HIS A 407 -9.86 -15.39 -8.15
N LEU A 408 -10.00 -16.53 -8.85
CA LEU A 408 -10.56 -17.75 -8.28
C LEU A 408 -9.44 -18.73 -8.02
N HIS A 409 -8.95 -18.72 -6.79
CA HIS A 409 -8.28 -19.90 -6.30
C HIS A 409 -9.15 -20.61 -5.25
N GLY A 410 -10.39 -20.91 -5.62
CA GLY A 410 -11.34 -21.61 -4.78
C GLY A 410 -12.64 -21.86 -5.53
N GLU A 411 -13.53 -22.62 -4.89
CA GLU A 411 -14.88 -22.96 -5.38
C GLU A 411 -15.86 -21.78 -5.33
N VAL A 412 -15.44 -20.56 -5.68
CA VAL A 412 -16.40 -19.44 -5.81
C VAL A 412 -16.93 -19.45 -7.22
N HIS A 413 -18.04 -20.16 -7.41
CA HIS A 413 -18.62 -20.35 -8.72
C HIS A 413 -19.59 -19.23 -9.09
N LEU A 414 -20.09 -18.45 -8.11
CA LEU A 414 -21.20 -17.49 -8.24
C LEU A 414 -22.43 -18.05 -9.00
N ALA A 415 -22.48 -19.37 -9.25
CA ALA A 415 -23.46 -20.00 -10.12
C ALA A 415 -24.89 -19.90 -9.56
N THR A 416 -25.00 -19.65 -8.25
CA THR A 416 -26.26 -19.47 -7.54
C THR A 416 -26.72 -18.02 -7.51
N PHE A 417 -25.88 -17.05 -7.87
CA PHE A 417 -26.26 -15.64 -7.83
C PHE A 417 -26.88 -15.18 -9.14
N ASN A 418 -28.06 -14.57 -9.04
CA ASN A 418 -28.78 -14.03 -10.19
C ASN A 418 -28.42 -12.56 -10.41
N PHE A 419 -27.48 -12.29 -11.32
CA PHE A 419 -27.07 -10.92 -11.67
C PHE A 419 -28.19 -10.08 -12.32
N ALA A 420 -29.26 -10.69 -12.83
CA ALA A 420 -30.43 -9.95 -13.32
C ALA A 420 -31.10 -9.09 -12.23
N THR A 421 -30.82 -9.36 -10.94
CA THR A 421 -31.26 -8.52 -9.82
C THR A 421 -30.52 -7.18 -9.72
N LEU A 422 -29.33 -7.07 -10.32
CA LEU A 422 -28.51 -5.87 -10.36
C LEU A 422 -28.77 -5.07 -11.64
N SER A 423 -29.93 -4.42 -11.70
CA SER A 423 -30.37 -3.68 -12.89
C SER A 423 -29.47 -2.48 -13.28
N THR A 424 -28.65 -2.00 -12.35
CA THR A 424 -27.70 -0.89 -12.57
C THR A 424 -26.32 -1.36 -13.03
N LEU A 425 -26.07 -2.68 -13.07
CA LEU A 425 -24.76 -3.23 -13.41
C LEU A 425 -24.50 -3.12 -14.92
N THR A 426 -23.56 -2.26 -15.26
CA THR A 426 -23.13 -2.00 -16.65
C THR A 426 -21.80 -2.67 -16.98
N THR A 427 -20.97 -2.95 -15.98
CA THR A 427 -19.62 -3.48 -16.16
C THR A 427 -19.42 -4.71 -15.29
N LEU A 428 -19.01 -5.81 -15.92
CA LEU A 428 -18.70 -7.05 -15.24
C LEU A 428 -17.34 -7.56 -15.67
N LYS A 429 -16.45 -7.78 -14.69
CA LYS A 429 -15.16 -8.45 -14.89
C LYS A 429 -15.11 -9.71 -14.05
N VAL A 430 -14.99 -10.87 -14.71
CA VAL A 430 -15.04 -12.17 -14.06
C VAL A 430 -14.02 -13.14 -14.66
N PRO A 431 -13.61 -14.15 -13.88
CA PRO A 431 -12.89 -15.29 -14.42
C PRO A 431 -13.79 -16.13 -15.34
N ALA A 432 -13.20 -16.77 -16.34
CA ALA A 432 -13.91 -17.66 -17.25
C ALA A 432 -14.59 -18.83 -16.52
N GLU A 433 -13.96 -19.32 -15.46
CA GLU A 433 -14.42 -20.43 -14.64
C GLU A 433 -15.76 -20.11 -13.95
N SER A 434 -16.01 -18.83 -13.62
CA SER A 434 -17.32 -18.38 -13.11
C SER A 434 -18.41 -18.46 -14.17
N LEU A 435 -18.07 -18.25 -15.46
CA LEU A 435 -19.05 -18.28 -16.55
C LEU A 435 -19.48 -19.69 -16.94
N VAL A 436 -18.58 -20.66 -16.85
CA VAL A 436 -18.75 -22.02 -17.40
C VAL A 436 -19.28 -23.04 -16.37
N SER A 437 -19.60 -22.61 -15.15
CA SER A 437 -19.99 -23.51 -14.04
C SER A 437 -21.06 -24.55 -14.42
N ARG A 438 -20.86 -25.80 -13.96
CA ARG A 438 -21.63 -27.00 -14.37
C ARG A 438 -23.11 -26.98 -13.98
N GLN A 439 -23.49 -26.25 -12.93
CA GLN A 439 -24.85 -26.34 -12.36
C GLN A 439 -25.81 -25.29 -12.90
N SER A 440 -25.31 -24.17 -13.43
CA SER A 440 -26.03 -23.16 -14.22
C SER A 440 -24.99 -22.14 -14.70
N PRO A 441 -24.68 -22.05 -16.00
CA PRO A 441 -23.71 -21.09 -16.49
C PRO A 441 -24.12 -19.67 -16.09
N LEU A 442 -23.23 -18.94 -15.41
CA LEU A 442 -23.52 -17.58 -14.92
C LEU A 442 -23.99 -16.66 -16.05
N ILE A 443 -23.53 -16.96 -17.26
CA ILE A 443 -23.87 -16.24 -18.47
C ILE A 443 -25.38 -16.13 -18.74
N ASN A 444 -26.16 -17.12 -18.28
CA ASN A 444 -27.61 -17.16 -18.43
C ASN A 444 -28.33 -16.23 -17.44
N HIS A 445 -27.60 -15.72 -16.44
CA HIS A 445 -28.13 -14.88 -15.37
C HIS A 445 -27.54 -13.48 -15.40
N LEU A 446 -26.78 -13.13 -16.45
CA LEU A 446 -26.22 -11.80 -16.63
C LEU A 446 -27.33 -10.76 -16.82
N PRO A 447 -27.11 -9.51 -16.36
CA PRO A 447 -28.13 -8.49 -16.48
C PRO A 447 -28.28 -8.07 -17.95
N PRO A 448 -29.51 -7.79 -18.42
CA PRO A 448 -29.74 -7.34 -19.79
C PRO A 448 -29.16 -5.94 -20.07
N ALA A 449 -28.91 -5.14 -19.04
CA ALA A 449 -28.32 -3.81 -19.13
C ALA A 449 -26.78 -3.82 -19.14
N LEU A 450 -26.14 -4.99 -19.20
CA LEU A 450 -24.69 -5.10 -19.20
C LEU A 450 -24.12 -4.51 -20.49
N GLU A 451 -23.25 -3.50 -20.36
CA GLU A 451 -22.60 -2.84 -21.49
C GLU A 451 -21.20 -3.42 -21.77
N CYS A 452 -20.49 -3.84 -20.72
CA CYS A 452 -19.10 -4.27 -20.81
C CYS A 452 -18.89 -5.59 -20.06
N LEU A 453 -18.41 -6.61 -20.77
CA LEU A 453 -18.02 -7.90 -20.20
C LEU A 453 -16.50 -8.12 -20.37
N TYR A 454 -15.80 -8.30 -19.25
CA TYR A 454 -14.38 -8.62 -19.21
C TYR A 454 -14.19 -10.04 -18.65
N VAL A 455 -13.53 -10.89 -19.42
CA VAL A 455 -13.29 -12.29 -19.08
C VAL A 455 -11.80 -12.54 -18.98
N LYS A 456 -11.36 -13.11 -17.86
CA LYS A 456 -9.98 -13.57 -17.67
C LYS A 456 -9.97 -15.09 -17.57
N GLU A 457 -9.27 -15.77 -18.47
CA GLU A 457 -9.18 -17.22 -18.51
C GLU A 457 -7.77 -17.67 -18.14
N ALA A 458 -7.65 -18.43 -17.05
CA ALA A 458 -6.44 -19.20 -16.79
C ALA A 458 -6.42 -20.39 -17.77
N ASN A 459 -5.23 -20.79 -18.23
CA ASN A 459 -5.02 -21.78 -19.31
C ASN A 459 -5.72 -23.14 -19.08
N ASP A 460 -7.03 -23.21 -19.32
CA ASP A 460 -7.88 -24.37 -19.10
C ASP A 460 -8.49 -24.83 -20.42
N GLU A 461 -7.81 -25.78 -21.06
CA GLU A 461 -8.29 -26.39 -22.29
C GLU A 461 -9.63 -27.13 -22.11
N ALA A 462 -10.07 -27.43 -20.88
CA ALA A 462 -11.37 -28.04 -20.62
C ALA A 462 -12.54 -27.18 -21.12
N ASN A 463 -12.33 -25.88 -21.29
CA ASN A 463 -13.36 -24.93 -21.72
C ASN A 463 -13.41 -24.68 -23.23
N GLN A 464 -12.56 -25.36 -24.03
CA GLN A 464 -12.38 -25.15 -25.47
C GLN A 464 -13.67 -25.04 -26.29
N HIS A 465 -14.68 -25.84 -25.93
CA HIS A 465 -15.96 -25.85 -26.65
C HIS A 465 -17.04 -25.05 -25.92
N THR A 466 -17.00 -25.03 -24.59
CA THR A 466 -18.08 -24.49 -23.78
C THR A 466 -18.01 -22.97 -23.68
N LEU A 467 -16.84 -22.40 -23.36
CA LEU A 467 -16.71 -20.95 -23.15
C LEU A 467 -17.00 -20.15 -24.44
N PRO A 468 -16.41 -20.47 -25.61
CA PRO A 468 -16.70 -19.74 -26.84
C PRO A 468 -18.17 -19.79 -27.22
N GLN A 469 -18.81 -20.96 -27.11
CA GLN A 469 -20.22 -21.10 -27.48
C GLN A 469 -21.12 -20.30 -26.55
N LEU A 470 -20.90 -20.38 -25.23
CA LEU A 470 -21.64 -19.58 -24.25
C LEU A 470 -21.52 -18.09 -24.56
N LEU A 471 -20.31 -17.59 -24.83
CA LEU A 471 -20.10 -16.18 -25.16
C LEU A 471 -20.85 -15.78 -26.44
N ILE A 472 -20.79 -16.59 -27.49
CA ILE A 472 -21.53 -16.35 -28.74
C ILE A 472 -23.04 -16.28 -28.47
N ASP A 473 -23.58 -17.24 -27.72
CA ASP A 473 -25.01 -17.31 -27.39
C ASP A 473 -25.45 -16.05 -26.62
N TYR A 474 -24.63 -15.62 -25.64
CA TYR A 474 -24.89 -14.42 -24.86
C TYR A 474 -24.82 -13.14 -25.68
N ILE A 475 -23.76 -12.95 -26.48
CA ILE A 475 -23.60 -11.78 -27.36
C ILE A 475 -24.80 -11.66 -28.30
N THR A 476 -25.28 -12.78 -28.84
CA THR A 476 -26.44 -12.80 -29.74
C THR A 476 -27.74 -12.45 -29.02
N ALA A 477 -27.84 -12.72 -27.71
CA ALA A 477 -29.02 -12.43 -26.91
C ALA A 477 -28.98 -11.04 -26.23
N ALA A 478 -27.80 -10.47 -25.98
CA ALA A 478 -27.61 -9.26 -25.19
C ALA A 478 -27.68 -7.99 -26.06
N ALA A 479 -28.82 -7.29 -26.01
CA ALA A 479 -29.07 -6.12 -26.86
C ALA A 479 -28.23 -4.86 -26.52
N GLU A 480 -27.83 -4.70 -25.25
CA GLU A 480 -27.14 -3.48 -24.76
C GLU A 480 -25.62 -3.65 -24.66
N LEU A 481 -25.09 -4.83 -24.98
CA LEU A 481 -23.67 -5.13 -24.88
C LEU A 481 -22.89 -4.30 -25.92
N LYS A 482 -21.87 -3.58 -25.46
CA LYS A 482 -21.02 -2.71 -26.30
C LYS A 482 -19.60 -3.25 -26.44
N LEU A 483 -19.10 -3.92 -25.40
CA LEU A 483 -17.73 -4.41 -25.34
C LEU A 483 -17.65 -5.80 -24.72
N VAL A 484 -16.91 -6.69 -25.38
CA VAL A 484 -16.43 -7.96 -24.82
C VAL A 484 -14.91 -7.97 -24.87
N SER A 485 -14.27 -8.07 -23.72
CA SER A 485 -12.82 -8.16 -23.59
C SER A 485 -12.45 -9.51 -22.99
N ILE A 486 -11.58 -10.28 -23.64
CA ILE A 486 -11.15 -11.59 -23.19
C ILE A 486 -9.63 -11.60 -23.13
N GLN A 487 -9.11 -11.94 -21.97
CA GLN A 487 -7.69 -12.21 -21.76
C GLN A 487 -7.53 -13.68 -21.42
N SER A 488 -6.98 -14.46 -22.36
CA SER A 488 -6.79 -15.90 -22.22
C SER A 488 -5.34 -16.29 -22.47
N SER A 489 -4.92 -17.41 -21.90
CA SER A 489 -3.66 -18.07 -22.30
C SER A 489 -3.90 -19.32 -23.14
N ALA A 490 -5.17 -19.68 -23.41
CA ALA A 490 -5.53 -20.91 -24.09
C ALA A 490 -5.31 -20.82 -25.60
N GLU A 491 -4.70 -21.85 -26.18
CA GLU A 491 -4.31 -21.88 -27.60
C GLU A 491 -5.51 -22.09 -28.52
N TYR A 492 -6.60 -22.68 -28.01
CA TYR A 492 -7.79 -22.98 -28.81
C TYR A 492 -8.50 -21.73 -29.36
N TRP A 493 -8.23 -20.55 -28.81
CA TRP A 493 -8.75 -19.29 -29.33
C TRP A 493 -8.27 -19.03 -30.76
N ALA A 494 -7.14 -19.61 -31.19
CA ALA A 494 -6.69 -19.54 -32.57
C ALA A 494 -7.74 -20.05 -33.57
N ASP A 495 -8.46 -21.11 -33.22
CA ASP A 495 -9.50 -21.73 -34.08
C ASP A 495 -10.90 -21.14 -33.84
N ARG A 496 -11.09 -20.40 -32.75
CA ARG A 496 -12.41 -19.92 -32.29
C ARG A 496 -12.60 -18.41 -32.42
N ALA A 497 -11.52 -17.64 -32.54
CA ALA A 497 -11.55 -16.18 -32.64
C ALA A 497 -12.48 -15.69 -33.75
N ASP A 498 -12.42 -16.30 -34.94
CA ASP A 498 -13.26 -15.91 -36.08
C ASP A 498 -14.76 -16.10 -35.81
N LEU A 499 -15.15 -17.15 -35.08
CA LEU A 499 -16.56 -17.37 -34.75
C LEU A 499 -17.07 -16.30 -33.79
N LEU A 500 -16.27 -15.96 -32.77
CA LEU A 500 -16.61 -14.92 -31.81
C LEU A 500 -16.63 -13.52 -32.45
N ASP A 501 -15.63 -13.21 -33.29
CA ASP A 501 -15.55 -11.94 -34.03
C ASP A 501 -16.76 -11.75 -34.96
N ASN A 502 -17.18 -12.81 -35.67
CA ASN A 502 -18.37 -12.76 -36.50
C ASN A 502 -19.65 -12.50 -35.69
N ALA A 503 -19.79 -13.11 -34.50
CA ALA A 503 -20.92 -12.85 -33.60
C ALA A 503 -20.92 -11.41 -33.06
N CYS A 504 -19.75 -10.90 -32.67
CA CYS A 504 -19.61 -9.51 -32.24
C CYS A 504 -19.97 -8.52 -33.36
N LYS A 505 -19.46 -8.75 -34.59
CA LYS A 505 -19.76 -7.90 -35.76
C LYS A 505 -21.24 -7.88 -36.11
N SER A 506 -21.92 -9.03 -36.09
CA SER A 506 -23.34 -9.09 -36.41
C SER A 506 -24.21 -8.34 -35.39
N CYS A 507 -23.76 -8.27 -34.14
CA CYS A 507 -24.46 -7.57 -33.05
C CYS A 507 -23.96 -6.13 -32.84
N GLY A 508 -22.88 -5.71 -33.53
CA GLY A 508 -22.28 -4.39 -33.35
C GLY A 508 -21.53 -4.20 -32.03
N VAL A 509 -20.99 -5.28 -31.46
CA VAL A 509 -20.22 -5.32 -30.21
C VAL A 509 -18.73 -5.23 -30.52
N GLU A 510 -17.98 -4.41 -29.78
CA GLU A 510 -16.51 -4.36 -29.85
C GLU A 510 -15.90 -5.60 -29.18
N LEU A 511 -14.98 -6.28 -29.87
CA LEU A 511 -14.24 -7.42 -29.31
C LEU A 511 -12.78 -7.02 -29.01
N LYS A 512 -12.29 -7.28 -27.79
CA LYS A 512 -10.87 -7.19 -27.44
C LYS A 512 -10.37 -8.54 -26.98
N LEU A 513 -9.76 -9.30 -27.88
CA LEU A 513 -9.33 -10.67 -27.61
C LEU A 513 -7.80 -10.76 -27.54
N GLU A 514 -7.27 -10.97 -26.35
CA GLU A 514 -5.85 -11.24 -26.10
C GLU A 514 -5.67 -12.72 -25.76
N TYR A 515 -4.92 -13.45 -26.60
CA TYR A 515 -4.64 -14.87 -26.35
C TYR A 515 -3.24 -15.27 -26.82
N ARG A 516 -2.80 -16.44 -26.35
CA ARG A 516 -1.51 -17.00 -26.76
C ARG A 516 -1.64 -17.63 -28.16
N GLY A 517 -1.14 -16.93 -29.17
CA GLY A 517 -1.02 -17.49 -30.51
C GLY A 517 0.08 -18.56 -30.59
N TYR A 518 -0.16 -19.61 -31.37
CA TYR A 518 0.86 -20.60 -31.74
C TYR A 518 2.03 -19.87 -32.44
N ARG A 519 3.24 -19.86 -31.85
CA ARG A 519 4.46 -19.44 -32.56
C ARG A 519 5.65 -20.34 -32.27
N GLU A 520 6.36 -20.61 -33.35
CA GLU A 520 7.54 -21.47 -33.47
C GLU A 520 8.62 -21.13 -32.43
N ALA A 521 8.68 -21.98 -31.39
CA ALA A 521 9.79 -22.35 -30.52
C ALA A 521 10.76 -21.31 -29.89
N TRP A 522 10.80 -20.03 -30.24
CA TRP A 522 11.93 -19.16 -29.80
C TRP A 522 11.60 -17.73 -29.36
N THR A 523 10.33 -17.30 -29.29
CA THR A 523 9.99 -15.98 -28.72
C THR A 523 8.75 -16.05 -27.81
N CYS A 524 8.97 -16.06 -26.50
CA CYS A 524 7.91 -16.04 -25.47
C CYS A 524 7.31 -14.62 -25.32
N GLY A 525 6.57 -14.15 -26.32
CA GLY A 525 5.77 -12.91 -26.22
C GLY A 525 4.28 -13.24 -26.35
N LEU A 526 3.43 -12.62 -25.52
CA LEU A 526 1.99 -12.55 -25.80
C LEU A 526 1.80 -11.84 -27.15
N MET A 527 1.03 -12.43 -28.07
CA MET A 527 0.66 -11.79 -29.32
C MET A 527 -0.66 -11.04 -29.07
N PRO A 528 -0.67 -9.70 -28.92
CA PRO A 528 -1.93 -8.97 -28.92
C PRO A 528 -2.50 -9.03 -30.33
N ILE A 529 -3.51 -9.87 -30.54
CA ILE A 529 -4.39 -9.75 -31.69
C ILE A 529 -5.44 -8.69 -31.31
N LEU A 530 -5.02 -7.43 -31.39
CA LEU A 530 -5.90 -6.29 -31.10
C LEU A 530 -6.85 -6.10 -32.30
N ILE A 531 -7.89 -6.93 -32.40
CA ILE A 531 -8.97 -6.73 -33.38
C ILE A 531 -9.88 -5.63 -32.84
N THR A 532 -9.48 -4.37 -32.96
CA THR A 532 -10.35 -3.25 -32.62
C THR A 532 -11.17 -2.84 -33.83
N TRP A 533 -12.48 -3.06 -33.76
CA TRP A 533 -13.43 -2.45 -34.68
C TRP A 533 -14.11 -1.30 -33.95
N SER A 534 -13.92 -0.07 -34.43
CA SER A 534 -14.76 1.06 -34.02
C SER A 534 -15.89 1.20 -35.03
N ARG A 535 -17.12 1.41 -34.55
CA ARG A 535 -18.26 1.83 -35.38
C ARG A 535 -17.93 3.21 -35.95
N GLU A 536 -17.78 3.32 -37.27
CA GLU A 536 -17.82 4.62 -37.98
C GLU A 536 -19.24 5.19 -37.99
#